data_AF-A0A7J5J9S5-F1
#
_entry.id   AF-A0A7J5J9S5-F1
#
_cell.length_a   1.000
_cell.length_b   1.000
_cell.length_c   1.000
_cell.angle_alpha   90.00
_cell.angle_beta   90.00
_cell.angle_gamma   90.00
#
_symmetry.space_group_name_H-M   'P 1'
#
loop_
_entity.id
_entity.type
_entity.pdbx_description
1 polymer ?
#
loop_
_entity_poly.entity_id
_entity_poly.type
_entity_poly.pdbx_seq_one_letter_code
_entity_poly.pdbx_strand_id
1 'polypeptide(L)'
;FYIHAIPQTPDAKIAVPSVLSVMRNVSVPFGITTPDKPHISSTRWRSVSDQKNKIYYFESVMTPNLFWLDLKKIDFSPKAGIKKLTLTNGKIYAGDAVKDLKDSDSFVFLFQTPVM
;
A
#
# COMPACT_ATOMS: atom_id res chain seq x y z
N PHE A 1 7.74 -7.19 -20.18
CA PHE A 1 8.70 -6.24 -20.77
C PHE A 1 9.28 -5.30 -19.71
N TYR A 2 8.55 -4.25 -19.25
CA TYR A 2 9.13 -3.19 -18.42
C TYR A 2 9.87 -3.64 -17.15
N ILE A 3 9.38 -4.67 -16.45
CA ILE A 3 10.04 -5.19 -15.23
C ILE A 3 11.47 -5.72 -15.47
N HIS A 4 11.77 -6.19 -16.69
CA HIS A 4 13.11 -6.63 -17.08
C HIS A 4 13.95 -5.50 -17.69
N ALA A 5 13.33 -4.37 -18.05
CA ALA A 5 13.98 -3.23 -18.68
C ALA A 5 14.41 -2.14 -17.68
N ILE A 6 13.85 -2.14 -16.47
CA ILE A 6 14.28 -1.25 -15.39
C ILE A 6 15.66 -1.66 -14.83
N PRO A 7 16.39 -0.75 -14.16
CA PRO A 7 17.69 -1.05 -13.57
C PRO A 7 17.69 -2.30 -12.68
N GLN A 8 18.60 -3.23 -12.95
CA GLN A 8 18.82 -4.42 -12.13
C GLN A 8 19.89 -4.10 -11.09
N THR A 9 19.47 -3.66 -9.91
CA THR A 9 20.38 -3.12 -8.88
C THR A 9 20.02 -3.63 -7.49
N PRO A 10 21.02 -3.89 -6.61
CA PRO A 10 20.78 -4.21 -5.22
C PRO A 10 20.44 -2.98 -4.35
N ASP A 11 20.58 -1.75 -4.86
CA ASP A 11 20.26 -0.52 -4.13
C ASP A 11 18.74 -0.29 -4.09
N ALA A 12 18.16 -0.44 -2.90
CA ALA A 12 16.74 -0.23 -2.65
C ALA A 12 16.26 1.19 -3.03
N LYS A 13 17.12 2.21 -2.92
CA LYS A 13 16.77 3.60 -3.27
C LYS A 13 16.51 3.78 -4.76
N ILE A 14 17.04 2.89 -5.60
CA ILE A 14 16.80 2.88 -7.04
C ILE A 14 15.76 1.81 -7.41
N ALA A 15 15.83 0.62 -6.81
CA ALA A 15 14.94 -0.50 -7.14
C ALA A 15 13.47 -0.21 -6.78
N VAL A 16 13.21 0.33 -5.59
CA VAL A 16 11.82 0.63 -5.14
C VAL A 16 11.09 1.61 -6.07
N PRO A 17 11.63 2.80 -6.40
CA PRO A 17 10.95 3.70 -7.34
C PRO A 17 10.86 3.13 -8.76
N SER A 18 11.83 2.30 -9.18
CA SER A 18 11.78 1.61 -10.48
C SER A 18 10.63 0.60 -10.55
N VAL A 19 10.39 -0.16 -9.49
CA VAL A 19 9.20 -1.03 -9.40
C VAL A 19 7.93 -0.19 -9.39
N LEU A 20 7.90 0.87 -8.59
CA LEU A 20 6.73 1.74 -8.47
C LEU A 20 6.35 2.42 -9.79
N SER A 21 7.31 2.76 -10.65
CA SER A 21 7.02 3.30 -11.99
C SER A 21 6.30 2.28 -12.88
N VAL A 22 6.72 1.02 -12.85
CA VAL A 22 6.02 -0.08 -13.54
C VAL A 22 4.63 -0.25 -12.97
N MET A 23 4.47 -0.21 -11.64
CA MET A 23 3.16 -0.28 -10.98
C MET A 23 2.23 0.86 -11.41
N ARG A 24 2.76 2.09 -11.59
CA ARG A 24 2.00 3.23 -12.14
C ARG A 24 1.60 3.00 -13.58
N ASN A 25 2.49 2.44 -14.40
CA ASN A 25 2.21 2.15 -15.81
C ASN A 25 1.07 1.13 -15.99
N VAL A 26 1.02 0.09 -15.15
CA VAL A 26 -0.02 -0.94 -15.20
C VAL A 26 -1.28 -0.59 -14.39
N SER A 27 -1.34 0.60 -13.79
CA SER A 27 -2.52 1.08 -13.07
C SER A 27 -3.59 1.58 -14.02
N VAL A 28 -4.85 1.32 -13.69
CA VAL A 28 -5.99 1.85 -14.42
C VAL A 28 -6.28 3.28 -13.93
N PRO A 29 -6.44 4.26 -14.84
CA PRO A 29 -6.78 5.62 -14.48
C PRO A 29 -8.00 5.71 -13.55
N PHE A 30 -7.96 6.71 -12.66
CA PHE A 30 -9.02 6.92 -11.68
C PHE A 30 -10.25 7.57 -12.33
N GLY A 31 -11.43 6.98 -12.12
CA GLY A 31 -12.71 7.59 -12.49
C GLY A 31 -13.06 7.51 -13.98
N ILE A 32 -12.35 6.70 -14.78
CA ILE A 32 -12.70 6.54 -16.20
C ILE A 32 -13.90 5.61 -16.39
N THR A 33 -14.76 5.96 -17.33
CA THR A 33 -15.86 5.16 -17.82
C THR A 33 -15.96 5.32 -19.34
N THR A 34 -16.55 4.36 -20.04
CA THR A 34 -16.95 4.53 -21.44
C THR A 34 -18.46 4.32 -21.55
N PRO A 35 -19.14 4.88 -22.58
CA PRO A 35 -20.59 4.70 -22.74
C PRO A 35 -21.03 3.23 -22.66
N ASP A 36 -20.26 2.33 -23.28
CA ASP A 36 -20.57 0.88 -23.29
C ASP A 36 -20.06 0.13 -22.04
N LYS A 37 -19.22 0.77 -21.21
CA LYS A 37 -18.62 0.17 -20.00
C LYS A 37 -18.66 1.17 -18.84
N PRO A 38 -19.81 1.32 -18.16
CA PRO A 38 -19.99 2.31 -17.11
C PRO A 38 -19.22 1.97 -15.82
N HIS A 39 -18.78 0.72 -15.64
CA HIS A 39 -18.15 0.24 -14.41
C HIS A 39 -16.76 -0.34 -14.68
N ILE A 40 -15.80 0.55 -14.98
CA ILE A 40 -14.38 0.18 -15.08
C ILE A 40 -13.77 0.28 -13.68
N SER A 41 -13.15 -0.80 -13.20
CA SER A 41 -12.49 -0.81 -11.89
C SER A 41 -11.21 0.03 -11.92
N SER A 42 -11.27 1.23 -11.35
CA SER A 42 -10.11 2.10 -11.18
C SER A 42 -9.14 1.60 -10.11
N THR A 43 -7.84 1.82 -10.33
CA THR A 43 -6.83 1.64 -9.29
C THR A 43 -7.14 2.56 -8.10
N ARG A 44 -7.08 2.02 -6.88
CA ARG A 44 -7.33 2.78 -5.63
C ARG A 44 -6.05 3.02 -4.82
N TRP A 45 -5.12 2.08 -4.87
CA TRP A 45 -3.86 2.14 -4.14
C TRP A 45 -2.84 1.20 -4.78
N ARG A 46 -1.59 1.35 -4.39
CA ARG A 46 -0.47 0.48 -4.77
C ARG A 46 0.37 0.17 -3.54
N SER A 47 0.95 -1.03 -3.51
CA SER A 47 1.92 -1.42 -2.50
C SER A 47 3.17 -1.99 -3.15
N VAL A 48 4.32 -1.82 -2.48
CA VAL A 48 5.61 -2.40 -2.86
C VAL A 48 6.26 -2.93 -1.60
N SER A 49 6.78 -4.15 -1.65
CA SER A 49 7.49 -4.76 -0.53
C SER A 49 8.96 -4.91 -0.86
N ASP A 50 9.82 -4.20 -0.14
CA ASP A 50 11.24 -4.51 -0.10
C ASP A 50 11.44 -5.70 0.84
N GLN A 51 11.38 -6.90 0.26
CA GLN A 51 11.46 -8.16 1.01
C GLN A 51 12.85 -8.38 1.62
N LYS A 52 13.91 -7.81 1.01
CA LYS A 52 15.29 -7.93 1.51
C LYS A 52 15.46 -7.12 2.79
N ASN A 53 14.97 -5.88 2.81
CA ASN A 53 15.13 -4.97 3.95
C ASN A 53 13.94 -4.97 4.91
N LYS A 54 12.86 -5.72 4.60
CA LYS A 54 11.60 -5.81 5.35
C LYS A 54 10.87 -4.47 5.50
N ILE A 55 10.72 -3.75 4.39
CA ILE A 55 9.99 -2.47 4.35
C ILE A 55 8.76 -2.63 3.46
N TYR A 56 7.60 -2.19 3.96
CA TYR A 56 6.34 -2.20 3.22
C TYR A 56 5.94 -0.77 2.86
N TYR A 57 5.93 -0.46 1.56
CA TYR A 57 5.54 0.84 1.02
C TYR A 57 4.08 0.81 0.56
N PHE A 58 3.37 1.92 0.76
CA PHE A 58 1.98 2.08 0.36
C PHE A 58 1.71 3.49 -0.15
N GLU A 59 0.96 3.62 -1.26
CA GLU A 59 0.35 4.88 -1.67
C GLU A 59 -1.10 4.68 -2.10
N SER A 60 -1.97 5.62 -1.72
CA SER A 60 -3.32 5.75 -2.27
C SER A 60 -3.29 6.70 -3.47
N VAL A 61 -4.10 6.44 -4.50
CA VAL A 61 -4.22 7.38 -5.64
C VAL A 61 -4.88 8.71 -5.24
N MET A 62 -5.55 8.74 -4.08
CA MET A 62 -6.22 9.92 -3.54
C MET A 62 -5.32 10.75 -2.61
N THR A 63 -4.08 10.32 -2.37
CA THR A 63 -3.11 11.03 -1.52
C THR A 63 -1.78 11.18 -2.25
N PRO A 64 -1.15 12.37 -2.27
CA PRO A 64 0.05 12.59 -3.07
C PRO A 64 1.32 11.97 -2.49
N ASN A 65 1.28 11.51 -1.24
CA ASN A 65 2.45 11.05 -0.52
C ASN A 65 2.60 9.51 -0.54
N LEU A 66 3.85 9.08 -0.60
CA LEU A 66 4.25 7.70 -0.30
C LEU A 66 4.60 7.61 1.19
N PHE A 67 4.08 6.61 1.87
CA PHE A 67 4.54 6.23 3.20
C PHE A 67 4.96 4.78 3.23
N TRP A 68 5.67 4.40 4.29
CA TRP A 68 6.09 3.02 4.51
C TRP A 68 6.07 2.64 5.98
N LEU A 69 6.13 1.34 6.21
CA LEU A 69 6.36 0.74 7.52
C LEU A 69 7.67 -0.04 7.45
N ASP A 70 8.64 0.35 8.28
CA ASP A 70 9.83 -0.47 8.51
C ASP A 70 9.47 -1.56 9.53
N LEU A 71 9.30 -2.79 9.05
CA LEU A 71 8.86 -3.92 9.89
C LEU A 71 9.90 -4.27 10.97
N LYS A 72 11.16 -3.86 10.82
CA LYS A 72 12.19 -4.05 11.85
C LYS A 72 11.99 -3.14 13.06
N LYS A 73 11.16 -2.11 12.94
CA LYS A 73 10.81 -1.17 14.03
C LYS A 73 9.50 -1.55 14.74
N ILE A 74 8.86 -2.65 14.34
CA ILE A 74 7.60 -3.12 14.91
C ILE A 74 7.87 -4.35 15.78
N ASP A 75 7.33 -4.37 16.99
CA ASP A 75 7.35 -5.54 17.86
C ASP A 75 6.23 -6.50 17.45
N PHE A 76 6.60 -7.75 17.16
CA PHE A 76 5.70 -8.85 16.83
C PHE A 76 5.71 -9.95 17.90
N SER A 77 6.23 -9.66 19.10
CA SER A 77 6.19 -10.60 20.22
C SER A 77 4.74 -10.97 20.58
N PRO A 78 4.47 -12.16 21.16
CA PRO A 78 3.10 -12.58 21.47
C PRO A 78 2.32 -11.64 22.42
N LYS A 79 3.04 -10.78 23.16
CA LYS A 79 2.46 -9.79 24.07
C LYS A 79 2.35 -8.40 23.44
N ALA A 80 2.88 -8.21 22.23
CA ALA A 80 2.70 -6.98 21.47
C ALA A 80 1.21 -6.84 21.11
N GLY A 81 0.58 -5.80 21.65
CA GLY A 81 -0.83 -5.52 21.37
C GLY A 81 -1.09 -5.28 19.88
N ILE A 82 -2.35 -5.40 19.48
CA ILE A 82 -2.77 -5.17 18.10
C ILE A 82 -2.63 -3.69 17.76
N LYS A 83 -1.96 -3.42 16.63
CA LYS A 83 -1.80 -2.07 16.08
C LYS A 83 -2.60 -1.91 14.80
N LYS A 84 -3.13 -0.70 14.59
CA LYS A 84 -3.87 -0.29 13.40
C LYS A 84 -3.35 1.05 12.88
N LEU A 85 -3.19 1.15 11.57
CA LEU A 85 -3.01 2.41 10.86
C LEU A 85 -4.30 2.74 10.11
N THR A 86 -5.06 3.72 10.58
CA THR A 86 -6.33 4.11 9.95
C THR A 86 -6.09 4.93 8.69
N LEU A 87 -6.60 4.46 7.55
CA LEU A 87 -6.47 5.14 6.25
C LEU A 87 -7.77 5.84 5.79
N THR A 88 -8.87 5.65 6.49
CA THR A 88 -10.17 6.27 6.17
C THR A 88 -10.23 7.72 6.63
N ASN A 89 -11.29 8.45 6.23
CA ASN A 89 -11.55 9.84 6.65
C ASN A 89 -10.42 10.82 6.32
N GLY A 90 -9.79 10.65 5.16
CA GLY A 90 -8.80 11.60 4.63
C GLY A 90 -7.48 11.63 5.42
N LYS A 91 -7.14 10.57 6.16
CA LYS A 91 -5.83 10.47 6.83
C LYS A 91 -4.71 10.43 5.80
N ILE A 92 -3.70 11.28 5.99
CA ILE A 92 -2.53 11.38 5.11
C ILE A 92 -1.29 11.06 5.95
N TYR A 93 -0.44 10.19 5.42
CA TYR A 93 0.86 9.84 6.00
C TYR A 93 1.95 10.10 4.96
N ALA A 94 3.17 10.33 5.42
CA ALA A 94 4.34 10.50 4.56
C ALA A 94 5.57 9.97 5.30
N GLY A 95 6.48 9.34 4.57
CA GLY A 95 7.68 8.79 5.19
C GLY A 95 7.42 7.52 5.98
N ASP A 96 8.22 7.30 7.03
CA ASP A 96 8.03 6.20 7.96
C ASP A 96 6.84 6.48 8.89
N ALA A 97 5.78 5.69 8.75
CA ALA A 97 4.52 5.84 9.48
C ALA A 97 4.42 4.92 10.72
N VAL A 98 5.49 4.23 11.13
CA VAL A 98 5.47 3.33 12.30
C VAL A 98 5.00 4.05 13.57
N LYS A 99 5.43 5.31 13.77
CA LYS A 99 5.03 6.14 14.92
C LYS A 99 3.54 6.48 14.96
N ASP A 100 2.85 6.38 13.83
CA ASP A 100 1.46 6.76 13.67
C ASP A 100 0.51 5.57 13.88
N LEU A 101 1.05 4.36 14.05
CA LEU A 101 0.30 3.17 14.48
C LEU A 101 -0.33 3.40 15.86
N LYS A 102 -1.62 3.05 15.98
CA LYS A 102 -2.38 3.14 17.23
C LYS A 102 -2.83 1.77 17.69
N ASP A 103 -2.91 1.58 19.01
CA ASP A 103 -3.56 0.40 19.58
C ASP A 103 -5.02 0.35 19.13
N SER A 104 -5.49 -0.85 18.85
CA SER A 104 -6.86 -1.11 18.37
C SER A 104 -7.21 -2.56 18.63
N ASP A 105 -8.50 -2.86 18.77
CA ASP A 105 -8.98 -4.23 18.65
C ASP A 105 -8.78 -4.76 17.22
N SER A 106 -8.74 -6.08 17.08
CA SER A 106 -8.75 -6.75 15.78
C SER A 106 -10.01 -6.37 15.01
N PHE A 107 -9.91 -6.32 13.68
CA PHE A 107 -11.10 -6.31 12.85
C PHE A 107 -11.82 -7.67 12.92
N VAL A 108 -13.12 -7.66 12.66
CA VAL A 108 -13.97 -8.85 12.59
C VAL A 108 -13.95 -9.35 11.16
N PHE A 109 -13.56 -10.61 10.97
CA PHE A 109 -13.66 -11.28 9.68
C PHE A 109 -15.13 -11.58 9.35
N LEU A 110 -15.51 -11.44 8.09
CA LEU A 110 -16.83 -11.84 7.61
C LEU A 110 -16.77 -13.32 7.20
N PHE A 111 -17.45 -14.19 7.94
CA PHE A 111 -17.53 -15.63 7.66
C PHE A 111 -18.84 -16.06 6.98
N GLN A 112 -19.79 -15.13 6.87
CA GLN A 112 -21.11 -15.33 6.28
C GLN A 112 -21.46 -14.13 5.40
N THR A 113 -22.33 -14.33 4.42
CA THR A 113 -22.85 -13.25 3.57
C THR A 113 -23.61 -12.25 4.44
N PRO A 114 -23.34 -10.94 4.33
CA PRO A 114 -24.07 -9.93 5.09
C PRO A 114 -25.57 -9.97 4.78
N VAL A 115 -26.42 -9.91 5.82
CA VAL A 115 -27.86 -9.67 5.67
C VAL A 115 -28.05 -8.17 5.40
N MET A 116 -28.80 -7.83 4.36
CA MET A 116 -29.16 -6.44 4.04
C MET A 116 -30.20 -5.89 5.01
#